data_AF-A0A356KPD2-F1
#
_entry.id   AF-A0A356KPD2-F1
#
_cell.length_a   1.000
_cell.length_b   1.000
_cell.length_c   1.000
_cell.angle_alpha   90.00
_cell.angle_beta   90.00
_cell.angle_gamma   90.00
#
_symmetry.space_group_name_H-M   'P 1'
#
loop_
_entity.id
_entity.type
_entity.pdbx_description
1 polymer ?
#
loop_
_entity_poly.entity_id
_entity_poly.type
_entity_poly.pdbx_seq_one_letter_code
_entity_poly.pdbx_strand_id
1 'polypeptide(L)'
;MLTGQVPYDGESPLHVMLKHMNDPLPDARQYVPDVSEATRLMIQRMMAKRPEGRFQSAGQIEALCAQIEDALSRGMQPPIPPGLAPQPAAAAQQGQA
;
A
#
# COMPACT_ATOMS: atom_id res chain seq x y z
N MET A 1 5.48 13.47 3.79
CA MET A 1 4.33 12.96 3.00
C MET A 1 4.85 12.51 1.64
N LEU A 2 4.42 11.36 1.12
CA LEU A 2 5.01 10.77 -0.10
C LEU A 2 4.47 11.40 -1.39
N THR A 3 3.15 11.32 -1.62
CA THR A 3 2.50 11.78 -2.87
C THR A 3 2.05 13.24 -2.81
N GLY A 4 2.13 13.89 -1.65
CA GLY A 4 1.63 15.24 -1.41
C GLY A 4 0.10 15.38 -1.41
N GLN A 5 -0.64 14.29 -1.60
CA GLN A 5 -2.10 14.26 -1.67
C GLN A 5 -2.66 13.04 -0.92
N VAL A 6 -3.94 13.11 -0.52
CA VAL A 6 -4.62 11.98 0.12
C VAL A 6 -4.97 10.88 -0.91
N PRO A 7 -5.03 9.60 -0.52
CA PRO A 7 -5.35 8.52 -1.45
C PRO A 7 -6.79 8.55 -1.98
N TYR A 8 -7.74 9.04 -1.17
CA TYR A 8 -9.14 9.17 -1.54
C TYR A 8 -9.62 10.57 -1.21
N ASP A 9 -10.21 11.24 -2.20
CA ASP A 9 -10.85 12.54 -2.05
C ASP A 9 -12.29 12.48 -2.58
N GLY A 10 -13.15 13.40 -2.18
CA GLY A 10 -14.55 13.40 -2.60
C GLY A 10 -15.36 14.60 -2.10
N GLU A 11 -16.52 14.82 -2.74
CA GLU A 11 -17.38 15.98 -2.50
C GLU A 11 -18.06 16.01 -1.12
N SER A 12 -18.05 14.88 -0.39
CA SER A 12 -18.59 14.79 0.97
C SER A 12 -17.87 13.71 1.80
N PRO A 13 -17.94 13.76 3.14
CA PRO A 13 -17.37 12.73 4.01
C PRO A 13 -17.90 11.33 3.72
N LEU A 14 -19.18 11.20 3.36
CA LEU A 14 -19.79 9.93 2.97
C LEU A 14 -19.14 9.36 1.71
N HIS A 15 -18.86 10.21 0.71
CA HIS A 15 -18.20 9.80 -0.52
C HIS A 15 -16.78 9.27 -0.23
N VAL A 16 -16.00 9.99 0.60
CA VAL A 16 -14.66 9.54 1.01
C VAL A 16 -14.71 8.22 1.78
N MET A 17 -15.69 8.05 2.69
CA MET A 17 -15.91 6.79 3.40
C MET A 17 -16.17 5.63 2.45
N LEU A 18 -17.04 5.80 1.44
CA LEU A 18 -17.33 4.77 0.45
C LEU A 18 -16.08 4.36 -0.35
N LYS A 19 -15.22 5.33 -0.72
CA LYS A 19 -13.94 5.02 -1.38
C LYS A 19 -13.00 4.24 -0.47
N HIS A 20 -12.93 4.60 0.81
CA HIS A 20 -12.18 3.82 1.80
C HIS A 20 -12.70 2.38 1.93
N MET A 21 -13.99 2.12 1.73
CA MET A 21 -14.56 0.78 1.78
C MET A 21 -14.30 -0.02 0.49
N ASN A 22 -14.52 0.60 -0.67
CA ASN A 22 -14.69 -0.13 -1.93
C ASN A 22 -13.58 0.12 -2.96
N ASP A 23 -13.06 1.33 -3.04
CA ASP A 23 -12.16 1.70 -4.13
C ASP A 23 -10.77 1.08 -3.93
N PRO A 24 -10.11 0.61 -5.00
CA PRO A 24 -8.73 0.19 -4.93
C PRO A 24 -7.83 1.35 -4.50
N LEU A 25 -6.71 1.05 -3.86
CA LEU A 25 -5.74 2.09 -3.52
C LEU A 25 -5.06 2.60 -4.80
N PRO A 26 -5.03 3.91 -5.07
CA PRO A 26 -4.27 4.45 -6.20
C PRO A 26 -2.79 4.12 -6.08
N ASP A 27 -2.15 3.80 -7.20
CA ASP A 27 -0.73 3.47 -7.21
C ASP A 27 0.10 4.74 -7.00
N ALA A 28 0.88 4.79 -5.93
CA ALA A 28 1.73 5.94 -5.59
C ALA A 28 2.72 6.30 -6.72
N ARG A 29 3.11 5.33 -7.55
CA ARG A 29 4.02 5.57 -8.69
C ARG A 29 3.41 6.40 -9.81
N GLN A 30 2.08 6.52 -9.84
CA GLN A 30 1.41 7.44 -10.77
C GLN A 30 1.71 8.91 -10.45
N TYR A 31 2.07 9.20 -9.19
CA TYR A 31 2.37 10.54 -8.71
C TYR A 31 3.85 10.76 -8.43
N VAL A 32 4.55 9.73 -7.95
CA VAL A 32 5.98 9.76 -7.66
C VAL A 32 6.64 8.52 -8.29
N PRO A 33 7.07 8.60 -9.57
CA PRO A 33 7.58 7.45 -10.33
C PRO A 33 8.78 6.75 -9.69
N ASP A 34 9.61 7.49 -8.95
CA ASP A 34 10.85 7.00 -8.33
C ASP A 34 10.60 6.15 -7.07
N VAL A 35 9.35 5.99 -6.65
CA VAL A 35 9.00 5.16 -5.48
C VAL A 35 9.40 3.70 -5.72
N SER A 36 10.16 3.13 -4.78
CA SER A 36 10.58 1.73 -4.85
C SER A 36 9.39 0.77 -4.82
N GLU A 37 9.56 -0.43 -5.39
CA GLU A 37 8.48 -1.42 -5.48
C GLU A 37 8.09 -1.92 -4.09
N ALA A 38 9.09 -2.10 -3.22
CA ALA A 38 8.88 -2.45 -1.82
C ALA A 38 8.06 -1.39 -1.08
N THR A 39 8.34 -0.09 -1.29
CA THR A 39 7.55 1.00 -0.69
C THR A 39 6.11 1.00 -1.19
N ARG A 40 5.90 0.83 -2.51
CA ARG A 40 4.57 0.74 -3.13
C ARG A 40 3.74 -0.41 -2.53
N LEU A 41 4.32 -1.60 -2.45
CA LEU A 41 3.68 -2.78 -1.88
C LEU A 41 3.45 -2.66 -0.37
N MET A 42 4.37 -2.02 0.36
CA MET A 42 4.19 -1.70 1.78
C MET A 42 2.97 -0.82 2.01
N ILE A 43 2.82 0.25 1.24
CA ILE A 43 1.65 1.15 1.31
C ILE A 43 0.36 0.39 0.99
N GLN A 44 0.36 -0.47 -0.05
CA GLN A 44 -0.79 -1.32 -0.38
C GLN A 44 -1.18 -2.26 0.76
N ARG A 45 -0.20 -2.92 1.39
CA ARG A 45 -0.44 -3.82 2.53
C ARG A 45 -0.99 -3.05 3.74
N MET A 46 -0.43 -1.88 4.05
CA MET A 46 -0.92 -1.04 5.16
C MET A 46 -2.38 -0.60 4.96
N MET A 47 -2.78 -0.34 3.72
CA MET A 47 -4.12 0.13 3.35
C MET A 47 -5.07 -0.97 2.86
N ALA A 48 -4.73 -2.24 3.08
CA ALA A 48 -5.62 -3.35 2.74
C ALA A 48 -6.98 -3.19 3.44
N LYS A 49 -8.07 -3.49 2.71
CA LYS A 49 -9.43 -3.34 3.23
C LYS A 49 -9.69 -4.29 4.39
N ARG A 50 -9.24 -5.54 4.25
CA ARG A 50 -9.31 -6.56 5.29
C ARG A 50 -8.15 -6.39 6.29
N PRO A 51 -8.40 -6.35 7.61
CA PRO A 51 -7.35 -6.27 8.62
C PRO A 51 -6.31 -7.40 8.52
N GLU A 52 -6.73 -8.64 8.22
CA GLU A 52 -5.84 -9.78 7.97
C GLU A 52 -4.87 -9.54 6.80
N GLY A 53 -5.30 -8.67 5.87
CA GLY A 53 -4.52 -8.16 4.75
C GLY A 53 -3.58 -7.02 5.13
N ARG A 54 -3.43 -6.63 6.41
CA ARG A 54 -2.46 -5.63 6.90
C ARG A 54 -1.31 -6.24 7.71
N PHE A 55 -0.29 -5.41 7.98
CA PHE A 55 0.74 -5.76 8.95
C PHE A 55 0.10 -5.98 10.33
N GLN A 56 0.50 -7.04 11.01
CA GLN A 56 -0.08 -7.43 12.29
C GLN A 56 0.49 -6.63 13.47
N SER A 57 1.61 -5.94 13.26
CA SER A 57 2.23 -5.08 14.26
C SER A 57 3.02 -3.94 13.63
N ALA A 58 3.21 -2.86 14.40
CA ALA A 58 4.07 -1.74 13.99
C ALA A 58 5.53 -2.18 13.77
N GLY A 59 6.02 -3.16 14.53
CA GLY A 59 7.38 -3.69 14.38
C GLY A 59 7.63 -4.36 13.02
N GLN A 60 6.60 -4.94 12.37
CA GLN A 60 6.73 -5.44 11.00
C GLN A 60 6.93 -4.31 9.99
N ILE A 61 6.26 -3.17 10.21
CA ILE A 61 6.40 -1.97 9.37
C ILE A 61 7.79 -1.38 9.56
N GLU A 62 8.21 -1.18 10.82
CA GLU A 62 9.53 -0.64 11.17
C GLU A 62 10.67 -1.47 10.55
N ALA A 63 10.62 -2.80 10.70
CA ALA A 63 11.64 -3.69 10.15
C ALA A 63 11.73 -3.61 8.62
N LEU A 64 10.60 -3.40 7.93
CA LEU A 64 10.58 -3.24 6.48
C LEU A 64 11.07 -1.85 6.05
N CYS A 65 10.68 -0.79 6.75
CA CYS A 65 11.19 0.55 6.51
C CYS A 65 12.71 0.59 6.63
N ALA A 66 13.28 -0.01 7.68
CA ALA A 66 14.72 -0.08 7.89
C ALA A 66 15.44 -0.80 6.72
N GLN A 67 14.88 -1.91 6.23
CA GLN A 67 15.44 -2.64 5.07
C GLN A 67 15.39 -1.82 3.78
N ILE A 68 14.29 -1.08 3.57
CA ILE A 68 14.13 -0.20 2.40
C ILE A 68 15.15 0.94 2.46
N GLU A 69 15.26 1.63 3.59
CA GLU A 69 16.20 2.73 3.79
C GLU A 69 17.66 2.29 3.59
N ASP A 70 18.02 1.15 4.18
CA ASP A 70 19.35 0.56 4.07
C ASP A 70 19.71 0.20 2.62
N ALA A 71 18.78 -0.42 1.87
CA ALA A 71 19.00 -0.70 0.45
C ALA A 71 19.12 0.58 -0.40
N LEU A 72 18.25 1.56 -0.19
CA LEU A 72 18.28 2.83 -0.93
C LEU A 72 19.56 3.62 -0.65
N SER A 73 20.04 3.64 0.59
CA SER A 73 21.29 4.32 0.96
C SER A 73 22.53 3.74 0.25
N ARG A 74 22.46 2.45 -0.14
CA ARG A 74 23.49 1.76 -0.91
C ARG A 74 23.29 1.84 -2.43
N GLY A 75 22.28 2.58 -2.90
CA GLY A 75 21.92 2.63 -4.32
C GLY A 75 21.36 1.31 -4.87
N MET A 76 20.89 0.42 -3.98
CA MET A 76 20.33 -0.87 -4.33
C MET A 76 18.81 -0.79 -4.42
N GLN A 77 18.21 -1.69 -5.21
CA GLN A 77 16.77 -1.90 -5.15
C GLN A 77 16.41 -2.64 -3.85
N PRO A 78 15.47 -2.13 -3.04
CA PRO A 78 15.02 -2.82 -1.84
C PRO A 78 14.46 -4.21 -2.15
N PRO A 79 14.79 -5.23 -1.35
CA PRO A 79 14.21 -6.55 -1.52
C PRO A 79 12.70 -6.50 -1.25
N ILE A 80 11.93 -7.27 -2.00
CA ILE A 80 10.50 -7.49 -1.73
C ILE A 80 10.39 -8.70 -0.80
N PRO A 81 9.97 -8.54 0.46
CA PRO A 81 9.79 -9.68 1.36
C PRO A 81 8.75 -10.66 0.79
N PRO A 82 8.91 -11.98 0.97
CA PRO A 82 7.95 -12.98 0.49
C PRO A 82 6.50 -12.72 0.93
N GLY A 83 6.29 -12.13 2.11
CA GLY A 83 4.97 -11.78 2.65
C GLY A 83 4.39 -10.44 2.14
N LEU A 84 5.15 -9.71 1.33
CA LEU A 84 4.79 -8.42 0.73
C LEU A 84 4.46 -8.54 -0.76
N ALA A 85 4.89 -9.62 -1.41
CA ALA A 85 4.41 -9.95 -2.74
C ALA A 85 2.87 -9.90 -2.73
N PRO A 86 2.24 -9.36 -3.79
CA PRO A 86 0.79 -9.34 -3.88
C PRO A 86 0.32 -10.79 -3.71
N GLN A 87 -0.30 -11.08 -2.57
CA GLN A 87 -1.07 -12.30 -2.45
C GLN A 87 -2.08 -12.22 -3.59
N PRO A 88 -2.21 -13.26 -4.44
CA PRO A 88 -3.22 -13.27 -5.48
C PRO A 88 -4.50 -12.83 -4.77
N ALA A 89 -5.00 -11.67 -5.19
CA ALA A 89 -6.18 -11.06 -4.62
C ALA A 89 -7.15 -12.21 -4.41
N ALA A 90 -7.64 -12.39 -3.17
CA ALA A 90 -8.68 -13.36 -2.89
C ALA A 90 -9.70 -13.22 -4.03
N ALA A 91 -9.66 -14.19 -4.95
CA ALA A 91 -10.26 -14.05 -6.25
C ALA A 91 -11.76 -13.89 -6.02
N ALA A 92 -12.39 -12.95 -6.72
CA ALA A 92 -13.84 -12.90 -6.88
C ALA A 92 -14.68 -12.81 -5.59
N GLN A 93 -14.90 -11.59 -5.09
CA GLN A 93 -16.22 -11.23 -4.52
C GLN A 93 -16.75 -9.90 -5.09
N GLN A 94 -16.32 -9.52 -6.29
CA GLN A 94 -17.12 -8.66 -7.15
C GLN A 94 -18.15 -9.55 -7.86
N GLY A 95 -19.07 -10.10 -7.06
CA GLY A 95 -20.32 -10.67 -7.53
C GLY A 95 -21.34 -9.55 -7.58
N GLN A 96 -21.76 -9.22 -8.79
CA GLN A 96 -22.89 -8.34 -9.08
C GLN A 96 -24.14 -8.78 -8.33
N ALA A 97 -24.82 -7.84 -7.69
CA ALA A 97 -26.28 -7.78 -7.57
C ALA A 97 -26.67 -6.31 -7.30
#